data_AF-A0A9D6EY46-F1
#
_entry.id   AF-A0A9D6EY46-F1
#
_cell.length_a   1.000
_cell.length_b   1.000
_cell.length_c   1.000
_cell.angle_alpha   90.00
_cell.angle_beta   90.00
_cell.angle_gamma   90.00
#
_symmetry.space_group_name_H-M   'P 1'
#
loop_
_entity.id
_entity.type
_entity.pdbx_description
1 polymer ?
#
loop_
_entity_poly.entity_id
_entity_poly.type
_entity_poly.pdbx_seq_one_letter_code
_entity_poly.pdbx_strand_id
1 'polypeptide(L)'
;MKEFDGMWEGLSDKVTDVVFRVEDDEAFAETVWEIGAMVHAAAPQLQAPPPGSIQAQQRDAIEGSQQTGKKQEPIRNRTEKVGRNEPCPCGSGKKYKNCCMRHALK
;
A
#
# COMPACT_ATOMS: atom_id res chain seq x y z
N MET A 1 -25.06 -5.96 0.24
CA MET A 1 -25.24 -4.88 -0.75
C MET A 1 -26.38 -3.93 -0.38
N LYS A 2 -27.48 -4.39 0.24
CA LYS A 2 -28.61 -3.52 0.66
C LYS A 2 -28.25 -2.27 1.48
N GLU A 3 -27.26 -2.37 2.37
CA GLU A 3 -26.79 -1.21 3.16
C GLU A 3 -26.14 -0.12 2.29
N PHE A 4 -25.47 -0.52 1.21
CA PHE A 4 -24.84 0.40 0.27
C PHE A 4 -25.88 1.04 -0.65
N ASP A 5 -26.90 0.27 -1.04
CA ASP A 5 -28.01 0.78 -1.85
C ASP A 5 -28.82 1.83 -1.07
N GLY A 6 -29.12 1.57 0.21
CA GLY A 6 -29.81 2.55 1.07
C GLY A 6 -28.98 3.80 1.35
N MET A 7 -27.66 3.66 1.49
CA MET A 7 -26.75 4.81 1.57
C MET A 7 -26.78 5.64 0.28
N TRP A 8 -26.81 4.98 -0.87
CA TRP A 8 -26.81 5.64 -2.19
C TRP A 8 -28.12 6.37 -2.45
N GLU A 9 -29.26 5.79 -2.08
CA GLU A 9 -30.57 6.45 -2.14
C GLU A 9 -30.60 7.69 -1.25
N GLY A 10 -30.11 7.60 0.00
CA GLY A 10 -30.03 8.77 0.89
C GLY A 10 -29.09 9.86 0.37
N LEU A 11 -28.01 9.50 -0.32
CA LEU A 11 -27.12 10.46 -0.96
C LEU A 11 -27.81 11.14 -2.15
N SER A 12 -28.51 10.36 -2.98
CA SER A 12 -29.26 10.87 -4.12
C SER A 12 -30.30 11.90 -3.68
N ASP A 13 -31.15 11.55 -2.69
CA ASP A 13 -32.20 12.43 -2.17
C ASP A 13 -31.64 13.76 -1.69
N LYS A 14 -30.53 13.72 -0.94
CA LYS A 14 -29.87 14.91 -0.42
C LYS A 14 -29.29 15.81 -1.51
N VAL A 15 -28.74 15.22 -2.57
CA VAL A 15 -28.23 15.98 -3.72
C VAL A 15 -29.38 16.65 -4.47
N THR A 16 -30.49 15.95 -4.70
CA THR A 16 -31.68 16.54 -5.35
C THR A 16 -32.27 17.67 -4.52
N ASP A 17 -32.38 17.53 -3.20
CA ASP A 17 -32.91 18.58 -2.34
C ASP A 17 -32.06 19.85 -2.43
N VAL A 18 -30.73 19.73 -2.37
CA VAL A 18 -29.82 20.87 -2.56
C VAL A 18 -29.96 21.46 -3.97
N VAL A 19 -29.92 20.66 -5.04
CA VAL A 19 -29.99 21.20 -6.40
C VAL A 19 -31.31 21.92 -6.68
N PHE A 20 -32.44 21.42 -6.17
CA PHE A 20 -33.75 21.95 -6.48
C PHE A 20 -34.31 22.96 -5.47
N ARG A 21 -33.73 23.05 -4.26
CA ARG A 21 -34.15 24.01 -3.20
C ARG A 21 -33.05 24.96 -2.77
N VAL A 22 -31.92 25.00 -3.48
CA VAL A 22 -31.00 26.14 -3.37
C VAL A 22 -31.74 27.37 -3.88
N GLU A 23 -32.22 28.17 -2.94
CA GLU A 23 -32.55 29.57 -3.17
C GLU A 23 -31.22 30.30 -3.37
N ASP A 24 -31.05 30.91 -4.53
CA ASP A 24 -29.82 31.57 -4.96
C ASP A 24 -29.68 32.91 -4.23
N ASP A 25 -29.35 32.85 -2.93
CA ASP A 25 -28.81 34.01 -2.24
C ASP A 25 -27.37 34.18 -2.73
N GLU A 26 -27.09 35.25 -3.49
CA GLU A 26 -25.76 35.54 -4.07
C GLU A 26 -24.61 35.49 -3.04
N ALA A 27 -24.92 35.56 -1.73
CA ALA A 27 -23.98 35.38 -0.63
C ALA A 27 -23.48 33.92 -0.42
N PHE A 28 -24.21 32.91 -0.89
CA PHE A 28 -23.85 31.49 -0.75
C PHE A 28 -22.74 31.08 -1.73
N ALA A 29 -22.69 31.70 -2.90
CA ALA A 29 -21.71 31.40 -3.94
C ALA A 29 -20.26 31.76 -3.53
N GLU A 30 -20.07 32.76 -2.66
CA GLU A 30 -18.74 33.17 -2.21
C GLU A 30 -18.14 32.21 -1.16
N THR A 31 -18.95 31.54 -0.35
CA THR A 31 -18.45 30.73 0.78
C THR A 31 -18.18 29.26 0.42
N VAL A 32 -18.73 28.77 -0.69
CA VAL A 32 -18.61 27.35 -1.09
C VAL A 32 -17.26 27.03 -1.78
N TRP A 33 -16.52 28.06 -2.23
CA TRP A 33 -15.27 27.90 -2.96
C TRP A 33 -14.02 28.36 -2.22
N GLU A 34 -14.04 28.45 -0.88
CA GLU A 34 -12.78 28.49 -0.13
C GLU A 34 -12.17 27.08 -0.08
N ILE A 35 -11.36 26.77 -1.09
CA ILE A 35 -10.41 25.67 -1.01
C ILE A 35 -9.48 26.00 0.15
N GLY A 36 -9.75 25.40 1.31
CA GLY A 36 -8.88 25.50 2.48
C GLY A 36 -7.48 25.07 2.09
N ALA A 37 -6.61 26.03 1.83
CA ALA A 37 -5.23 25.78 1.46
C ALA A 37 -4.48 25.28 2.71
N MET A 38 -4.49 23.97 2.92
CA MET A 38 -3.62 23.35 3.91
C MET A 38 -2.18 23.38 3.37
N VAL A 39 -1.46 24.46 3.67
CA VAL A 39 -0.03 24.57 3.36
C VAL A 39 0.69 23.51 4.19
N HIS A 40 1.27 22.52 3.50
CA HIS A 40 2.05 21.51 4.19
C HIS A 40 3.29 22.17 4.79
N ALA A 41 3.59 21.85 6.05
CA ALA A 41 4.83 22.29 6.67
C ALA A 41 6.01 21.84 5.78
N ALA A 42 6.87 22.79 5.41
CA ALA A 42 8.04 22.50 4.60
C ALA A 42 8.87 21.41 5.29
N ALA A 43 9.19 20.34 4.57
CA ALA A 43 10.05 19.30 5.10
C ALA A 43 11.38 19.94 5.54
N PRO A 44 11.90 19.61 6.74
CA PRO A 44 13.19 20.09 7.17
C PRO A 44 14.24 19.69 6.12
N GLN A 45 14.97 20.69 5.62
CA GLN A 45 16.06 20.49 4.67
C GLN A 45 17.17 19.73 5.39
N LEU A 46 17.21 18.41 5.24
CA LEU A 46 18.36 17.62 5.67
C LEU A 46 19.55 18.04 4.81
N GLN A 47 20.62 18.51 5.45
CA GLN A 47 21.86 18.86 4.76
C GLN A 47 22.37 17.61 4.03
N ALA A 48 22.64 17.77 2.74
CA ALA A 48 23.26 16.70 1.96
C ALA A 48 24.58 16.32 2.63
N PRO A 49 24.83 15.02 2.88
CA PRO A 49 26.04 14.60 3.54
C PRO A 49 27.25 14.95 2.64
N PRO A 50 28.40 15.33 3.22
CA PRO A 50 29.54 15.82 2.44
C PRO A 50 30.02 14.77 1.45
N PRO A 51 30.55 15.18 0.29
CA PRO A 51 31.06 14.23 -0.71
C PRO A 51 32.11 13.30 -0.06
N GLY A 52 31.91 11.99 -0.18
CA GLY A 52 32.78 10.95 0.40
C GLY A 52 32.29 10.34 1.72
N SER A 53 31.31 10.94 2.40
CA SER A 53 30.68 10.37 3.61
C SER A 53 30.03 9.01 3.38
N ILE A 54 29.40 8.82 2.21
CA ILE A 54 28.77 7.55 1.81
C ILE A 54 29.83 6.43 1.74
N GLN A 55 31.02 6.73 1.20
CA GLN A 55 32.11 5.76 1.12
C GLN A 55 32.70 5.41 2.49
N ALA A 56 32.81 6.39 3.39
CA ALA A 56 33.28 6.15 4.76
C ALA A 56 32.29 5.25 5.53
N GLN A 57 31.00 5.60 5.51
CA GLN A 57 29.94 4.78 6.13
C GLN A 57 29.87 3.36 5.57
N GLN A 58 30.07 3.21 4.26
CA GLN A 58 30.07 1.90 3.63
C GLN A 58 31.25 1.04 4.09
N ARG A 59 32.44 1.64 4.29
CA ARG A 59 33.61 0.91 4.81
C ARG A 59 33.40 0.43 6.24
N ASP A 60 32.87 1.29 7.11
CA ASP A 60 32.56 0.94 8.51
C ASP A 60 31.52 -0.18 8.60
N ALA A 61 30.50 -0.16 7.72
CA ALA A 61 29.51 -1.22 7.63
C ALA A 61 30.10 -2.55 7.13
N ILE A 62 31.02 -2.51 6.16
CA ILE A 62 31.73 -3.70 5.67
C ILE A 62 32.64 -4.26 6.76
N GLU A 63 33.35 -3.41 7.49
CA GLU A 63 34.25 -3.82 8.57
C GLU A 63 33.48 -4.42 9.75
N GLY A 64 32.35 -3.83 10.15
CA GLY A 64 31.45 -4.40 11.16
C GLY A 64 30.81 -5.73 10.73
N SER A 65 30.53 -5.92 9.44
CA SER A 65 29.96 -7.18 8.92
C SER A 65 30.94 -8.35 8.92
N GLN A 66 32.25 -8.09 9.00
CA GLN A 66 33.29 -9.13 9.02
C GLN A 66 33.56 -9.68 10.42
N GLN A 67 33.08 -9.00 11.48
CA GLN A 67 33.40 -9.36 12.87
C GLN A 67 32.43 -10.38 13.51
N THR A 68 31.36 -10.79 12.81
CA THR A 68 30.47 -11.85 13.31
C THR A 68 30.58 -13.12 12.46
N GLY A 69 31.20 -14.13 13.05
CA GLY A 69 31.45 -15.43 12.43
C GLY A 69 30.17 -16.14 11.98
N LYS A 70 30.28 -16.84 10.84
CA LYS A 70 29.26 -17.52 10.02
C LYS A 70 28.51 -16.59 9.05
N LYS A 71 29.08 -16.44 7.85
CA LYS A 71 28.32 -16.04 6.65
C LYS A 71 27.12 -16.98 6.55
N GLN A 72 25.91 -16.43 6.64
CA GLN A 72 24.68 -17.19 6.45
C GLN A 72 24.67 -17.70 5.01
N GLU A 73 24.61 -19.01 4.82
CA GLU A 73 24.43 -19.57 3.49
C GLU A 73 23.03 -19.23 2.98
N PRO A 74 22.88 -18.81 1.72
CA PRO A 74 21.57 -18.59 1.14
C PRO A 74 20.74 -19.87 1.20
N ILE A 75 19.53 -19.81 1.75
CA ILE A 75 18.58 -20.91 1.73
C ILE A 75 18.20 -21.18 0.27
N ARG A 76 18.77 -22.23 -0.32
CA ARG A 76 18.44 -22.68 -1.68
C ARG A 76 17.27 -23.64 -1.60
N ASN A 77 16.15 -23.28 -2.22
CA ASN A 77 15.01 -24.19 -2.32
C ASN A 77 15.37 -25.33 -3.29
N ARG A 78 15.71 -26.51 -2.76
CA ARG A 78 16.14 -27.68 -3.53
C ARG A 78 14.97 -28.47 -4.13
N THR A 79 13.74 -28.20 -3.70
CA THR A 79 12.56 -28.88 -4.23
C THR A 79 12.16 -28.29 -5.57
N GLU A 80 11.72 -29.14 -6.49
CA GLU A 80 11.14 -28.71 -7.77
C GLU A 80 9.97 -27.75 -7.54
N LYS A 81 9.92 -26.69 -8.35
CA LYS A 81 8.82 -25.72 -8.30
C LYS A 81 7.58 -26.39 -8.90
N VAL A 82 6.63 -26.76 -8.05
CA VAL A 82 5.34 -27.32 -8.49
C VAL A 82 4.60 -26.31 -9.36
N GLY A 83 4.26 -26.71 -10.58
CA GLY A 83 3.52 -25.90 -11.53
C GLY A 83 2.10 -25.60 -11.05
N ARG A 84 1.56 -24.42 -11.38
CA ARG A 84 0.21 -23.98 -10.96
C ARG A 84 -0.91 -24.99 -11.29
N ASN A 85 -0.79 -25.73 -12.39
CA ASN A 85 -1.80 -26.70 -12.85
C ASN A 85 -1.46 -28.16 -12.55
N GLU A 86 -0.30 -28.46 -11.95
CA GLU A 86 0.14 -29.82 -11.62
C GLU A 86 -0.65 -30.41 -10.43
N PRO A 87 -0.68 -31.76 -10.28
CA PRO A 87 -1.24 -32.39 -9.10
C PRO A 87 -0.58 -31.86 -7.83
N CYS A 88 -1.39 -31.52 -6.82
CA CYS A 88 -0.90 -30.93 -5.58
C CYS A 88 -0.12 -31.97 -4.75
N PRO A 89 1.09 -31.67 -4.25
CA PRO A 89 1.93 -32.62 -3.51
C PRO A 89 1.36 -33.05 -2.15
N CYS A 90 0.26 -32.45 -1.68
CA CYS A 90 -0.43 -32.86 -0.46
C CYS A 90 -1.33 -34.11 -0.62
N GLY A 91 -1.37 -34.71 -1.81
CA GLY A 91 -2.16 -35.93 -2.06
C GLY A 91 -3.66 -35.70 -2.23
N SER A 92 -4.13 -34.46 -2.32
CA SER A 92 -5.57 -34.15 -2.43
C SER A 92 -6.20 -34.48 -3.80
N GLY A 93 -5.41 -34.87 -4.79
CA GLY A 93 -5.86 -35.09 -6.17
C GLY A 93 -6.28 -33.82 -6.93
N LYS A 94 -6.22 -32.64 -6.30
CA LYS A 94 -6.58 -31.34 -6.89
C LYS A 94 -5.35 -30.68 -7.54
N LYS A 95 -5.57 -29.79 -8.53
CA LYS A 95 -4.50 -28.94 -9.09
C LYS A 95 -3.91 -28.02 -8.01
N TYR A 96 -2.61 -27.78 -8.02
CA TYR A 96 -1.90 -26.97 -7.01
C TYR A 96 -2.57 -25.60 -6.76
N LYS A 97 -3.00 -24.90 -7.82
CA LYS A 97 -3.75 -23.63 -7.75
C LYS A 97 -5.05 -23.67 -6.95
N ASN A 98 -5.68 -24.84 -6.86
CA ASN A 98 -6.98 -25.04 -6.20
C ASN A 98 -6.84 -25.71 -4.83
N CYS A 99 -5.61 -25.97 -4.38
CA CYS A 99 -5.32 -26.58 -3.09
C CYS A 99 -4.30 -25.72 -2.32
N CYS A 100 -3.09 -26.21 -2.06
CA CYS A 100 -2.10 -25.53 -1.21
C CYS A 100 -1.79 -24.09 -1.63
N MET A 101 -1.86 -23.75 -2.92
CA MET A 101 -1.63 -22.37 -3.38
C MET A 101 -2.71 -21.39 -2.93
N ARG A 102 -3.96 -21.83 -2.70
CA ARG A 102 -5.04 -21.01 -2.14
C ARG A 102 -4.98 -20.92 -0.62
N HIS A 103 -4.45 -21.95 0.04
CA HIS A 103 -4.36 -22.00 1.51
C HIS A 103 -3.15 -21.24 2.07
N ALA A 104 -2.21 -20.80 1.24
CA ALA A 104 -1.02 -20.03 1.64
C ALA A 104 -1.27 -18.53 1.93
N LEU A 105 -2.53 -18.06 1.85
CA LEU A 105 -2.94 -16.66 2.07
C LEU A 105 -3.63 -16.43 3.43
N LYS A 106 -3.29 -17.21 4.46
CA LYS A 106 -3.73 -16.97 5.84
C LYS A 106 -2.54 -16.64 6.72
#